data_AF-A0A7I0KYE2-F1
#
_entry.id   AF-A0A7I0KYE2-F1
#
_cell.length_a   1.000
_cell.length_b   1.000
_cell.length_c   1.000
_cell.angle_alpha   90.00
_cell.angle_beta   90.00
_cell.angle_gamma   90.00
#
_symmetry.space_group_name_H-M   'P 1'
#
loop_
_entity.id
_entity.type
_entity.pdbx_description
1 polymer ?
#
loop_
_entity_poly.entity_id
_entity_poly.type
_entity_poly.pdbx_seq_one_letter_code
_entity_poly.pdbx_strand_id
1 'polypeptide(L)'
;MSVELTDKGRRCAALGMSNGTWFTLLDIPGVETLFNTRKTNDPIDCTRSKARKLADLIEAWEPPDHWFSGTGKSEGKTLLIAFLRNCKGFRTC
;
A
#
# COMPACT_ATOMS: atom_id res chain seq x y z
N MET A 1 15.84 3.55 0.90
CA MET A 1 14.74 4.29 0.24
C MET A 1 13.42 3.76 0.77
N SER A 2 12.50 4.67 1.06
CA SER A 2 11.19 4.41 1.65
C SER A 2 10.10 5.07 0.81
N VAL A 3 8.88 4.56 0.93
CA VAL A 3 7.66 5.13 0.37
C VAL A 3 6.74 5.49 1.51
N GLU A 4 6.14 6.68 1.48
CA GLU A 4 5.12 7.08 2.44
C GLU A 4 3.74 7.22 1.80
N LEU A 5 2.74 6.51 2.36
CA LEU A 5 1.34 6.67 1.96
C LEU A 5 0.69 7.80 2.76
N THR A 6 0.42 8.92 2.09
CA THR A 6 -0.24 10.07 2.71
C THR A 6 -1.71 10.13 2.31
N ASP A 7 -2.64 10.10 3.29
CA ASP A 7 -4.08 10.23 3.02
C ASP A 7 -4.43 11.65 2.54
N LYS A 8 -5.08 11.73 1.38
CA LYS A 8 -5.58 12.99 0.80
C LYS A 8 -6.62 13.68 1.67
N GLY A 9 -7.38 12.89 2.43
CA GLY A 9 -8.43 13.38 3.33
C GLY A 9 -7.95 13.78 4.71
N ARG A 10 -6.66 13.58 5.03
CA ARG A 10 -6.07 13.79 6.38
C ARG A 10 -6.84 13.10 7.51
N ARG A 11 -7.45 11.95 7.22
CA ARG A 11 -8.19 11.14 8.21
C ARG A 11 -7.32 10.04 8.81
N CYS A 12 -6.32 9.58 8.07
CA CYS A 12 -5.36 8.58 8.52
C CYS A 12 -3.98 9.23 8.71
N ALA A 13 -3.23 8.77 9.71
CA ALA A 13 -1.81 9.05 9.79
C ALA A 13 -1.10 8.51 8.55
N ALA A 14 0.00 9.17 8.15
CA ALA A 14 0.82 8.68 7.05
C ALA A 14 1.43 7.32 7.41
N LEU A 15 1.56 6.45 6.41
CA LEU A 15 2.12 5.11 6.59
C LEU A 15 3.39 4.96 5.77
N GLY A 16 4.54 5.02 6.44
CA GLY A 16 5.84 4.78 5.86
C GLY A 16 6.17 3.29 5.74
N MET A 17 6.79 2.89 4.63
CA MET A 17 7.30 1.53 4.42
C MET A 17 8.56 1.52 3.57
N SER A 18 9.28 0.40 3.56
CA SER A 18 10.44 0.23 2.69
C SER A 18 10.03 0.13 1.22
N ASN A 19 10.91 0.52 0.29
CA ASN A 19 10.67 0.28 -1.14
C ASN A 19 10.47 -1.21 -1.46
N GLY A 20 11.14 -2.10 -0.73
CA GLY A 20 10.95 -3.55 -0.89
C GLY A 20 9.50 -3.96 -0.61
N THR A 21 8.95 -3.49 0.52
CA THR A 21 7.55 -3.71 0.89
C THR A 21 6.61 -3.16 -0.18
N TRP A 22 6.85 -1.93 -0.64
CA TRP A 22 6.03 -1.30 -1.69
C TRP A 22 6.08 -2.06 -3.01
N PHE A 23 7.26 -2.50 -3.46
CA PHE A 23 7.39 -3.27 -4.69
C PHE A 23 6.75 -4.65 -4.58
N THR A 24 6.81 -5.30 -3.42
CA THR A 24 6.06 -6.53 -3.18
C THR A 24 4.56 -6.31 -3.33
N LEU A 25 4.03 -5.17 -2.88
CA LEU A 25 2.61 -4.82 -3.08
C LEU A 25 2.27 -4.59 -4.56
N LEU A 26 3.17 -3.96 -5.33
CA LEU A 26 2.98 -3.75 -6.76
C LEU A 26 3.02 -5.06 -7.56
N ASP A 27 3.69 -6.09 -7.05
CA ASP A 27 3.78 -7.42 -7.66
C ASP A 27 2.55 -8.31 -7.33
N ILE A 28 1.60 -7.85 -6.50
CA ILE A 28 0.37 -8.61 -6.21
C ILE A 28 -0.48 -8.70 -7.48
N PRO A 29 -0.90 -9.91 -7.92
CA PRO A 29 -1.76 -10.06 -9.08
C PRO A 29 -3.04 -9.20 -9.00
N GLY A 30 -3.31 -8.43 -10.05
CA GLY A 30 -4.45 -7.51 -10.14
C GLY A 30 -4.12 -6.06 -9.78
N VAL A 31 -2.98 -5.79 -9.11
CA VAL A 31 -2.57 -4.42 -8.78
C VAL A 31 -2.19 -3.61 -10.02
N GLU A 32 -1.72 -4.27 -11.08
CA GLU A 32 -1.46 -3.68 -12.39
C GLU A 32 -2.71 -3.07 -13.05
N THR A 33 -3.90 -3.49 -12.63
CA THR A 33 -5.17 -2.89 -13.08
C THR A 33 -5.51 -1.60 -12.33
N LEU A 34 -4.84 -1.35 -11.20
CA LEU A 34 -5.07 -0.19 -10.33
C LEU A 34 -4.03 0.92 -10.57
N PHE A 35 -2.76 0.53 -10.71
CA PHE A 35 -1.61 1.44 -10.82
C PHE A 35 -0.65 1.03 -11.93
N ASN A 36 0.21 1.98 -12.32
CA ASN A 36 1.42 1.62 -13.04
C ASN A 36 2.37 0.91 -12.06
N THR A 37 2.68 -0.35 -12.33
CA THR A 37 3.52 -1.20 -11.46
C THR A 37 5.01 -1.10 -11.78
N ARG A 38 5.42 -0.13 -12.62
CA ARG A 38 6.84 0.19 -12.77
C ARG A 38 7.45 0.48 -11.39
N LYS A 39 8.58 -0.15 -11.11
CA LYS A 39 9.33 -0.04 -9.84
C LYS A 39 10.14 1.26 -9.81
N THR A 40 9.48 2.37 -10.09
CA THR A 40 10.04 3.73 -10.00
C THR A 40 9.58 4.38 -8.70
N ASN A 41 10.29 5.42 -8.27
CA ASN A 41 9.87 6.25 -7.12
C ASN A 41 8.87 7.35 -7.56
N ASP A 42 8.16 7.16 -8.68
CA ASP A 42 7.22 8.15 -9.16
C ASP A 42 6.03 8.23 -8.21
N PRO A 43 5.55 9.44 -7.89
CA PRO A 43 4.40 9.61 -7.02
C PRO A 43 3.14 9.02 -7.67
N ILE A 44 2.44 8.17 -6.92
CA ILE A 44 1.15 7.59 -7.30
C ILE A 44 0.05 8.44 -6.69
N ASP A 45 -0.87 8.92 -7.52
CA ASP A 45 -2.07 9.62 -7.08
C ASP A 45 -3.27 8.67 -7.08
N CYS A 46 -3.56 8.07 -5.91
CA CYS A 46 -4.60 7.05 -5.76
C CYS A 46 -5.96 7.65 -5.37
N THR A 47 -7.04 7.14 -5.95
CA THR A 47 -8.42 7.50 -5.56
C THR A 47 -8.91 6.60 -4.42
N ARG A 48 -9.94 7.04 -3.69
CA ARG A 48 -10.57 6.22 -2.64
C ARG A 48 -11.04 4.85 -3.14
N SER A 49 -11.62 4.79 -4.34
CA SER A 49 -12.13 3.53 -4.89
C SER A 49 -10.99 2.55 -5.22
N LYS A 50 -9.89 3.05 -5.79
CA LYS A 50 -8.69 2.23 -6.05
C LYS A 50 -8.01 1.77 -4.76
N ALA A 51 -7.93 2.64 -3.75
CA ALA A 51 -7.38 2.27 -2.44
C ALA A 51 -8.15 1.10 -1.80
N ARG A 52 -9.48 1.10 -1.90
CA ARG A 52 -10.33 -0.01 -1.42
C ARG A 52 -10.08 -1.30 -2.19
N LYS A 53 -10.03 -1.24 -3.52
CA LYS A 53 -9.69 -2.41 -4.34
C LYS A 53 -8.31 -2.97 -4.01
N LEU A 54 -7.32 -2.11 -3.74
CA LEU A 54 -6.00 -2.53 -3.28
C LEU A 54 -6.10 -3.24 -1.92
N ALA A 55 -6.92 -2.74 -1.00
CA ALA A 55 -7.15 -3.40 0.29
C ALA A 55 -7.73 -4.80 0.13
N ASP A 56 -8.68 -4.98 -0.80
CA ASP A 56 -9.31 -6.28 -1.06
C ASP A 56 -8.30 -7.28 -1.66
N LEU A 57 -7.43 -6.83 -2.56
CA LEU A 57 -6.33 -7.65 -3.09
C LEU A 57 -5.33 -8.06 -2.00
N ILE A 58 -4.94 -7.11 -1.14
CA ILE A 58 -4.03 -7.41 -0.02
C ILE A 58 -4.68 -8.37 0.96
N GLU A 59 -5.96 -8.20 1.30
CA GLU A 59 -6.70 -9.08 2.21
C GLU A 59 -6.66 -10.54 1.75
N ALA A 60 -6.86 -10.78 0.45
CA ALA A 60 -6.80 -12.11 -0.17
C ALA A 60 -5.37 -12.65 -0.40
N TRP A 61 -4.34 -11.80 -0.34
CA TRP A 61 -2.96 -12.16 -0.65
C TRP A 61 -2.18 -12.62 0.59
N GLU A 62 -1.39 -13.68 0.47
CA GLU A 62 -0.51 -14.16 1.54
C GLU A 62 0.90 -13.51 1.41
N PRO A 63 1.35 -12.72 2.39
CA PRO A 63 2.64 -12.05 2.26
C PRO A 63 3.84 -13.01 2.34
N PRO A 64 4.95 -12.74 1.64
CA PRO A 64 6.22 -13.39 1.89
C PRO A 64 6.73 -13.16 3.32
N ASP A 65 7.61 -14.04 3.79
CA ASP A 65 8.31 -13.79 5.05
C ASP A 65 9.17 -12.52 4.94
N HIS A 66 9.20 -11.74 6.03
CA HIS A 66 9.94 -10.48 6.12
C HIS A 66 9.55 -9.37 5.10
N TRP A 67 8.39 -9.47 4.46
CA TRP A 67 7.93 -8.45 3.50
C TRP A 67 7.74 -7.05 4.09
N PHE A 68 7.39 -6.97 5.37
CA PHE A 68 7.21 -5.73 6.12
C PHE A 68 8.35 -5.59 7.14
N SER A 69 9.26 -4.65 6.90
CA SER A 69 10.44 -4.46 7.76
C SER A 69 10.05 -3.91 9.13
N GLY A 70 10.45 -4.58 10.21
CA GLY A 70 10.28 -4.07 11.58
C GLY A 70 8.87 -4.23 12.17
N THR A 71 7.93 -4.86 11.46
CA THR A 71 6.58 -5.16 11.94
C THR A 71 6.22 -6.59 11.55
N GLY A 72 5.49 -7.30 12.40
CA GLY A 72 5.08 -8.67 12.11
C GLY A 72 4.29 -8.78 10.80
N LYS A 73 4.44 -9.90 10.08
CA LYS A 73 3.79 -10.16 8.77
C LYS A 73 2.29 -9.82 8.77
N SER A 74 1.55 -10.29 9.77
CA SER A 74 0.10 -10.07 9.90
C SER A 74 -0.25 -8.66 10.37
N GLU A 75 0.58 -8.08 11.24
CA GLU A 75 0.36 -6.74 11.79
C GLU A 75 0.56 -5.66 10.72
N GLY A 76 1.65 -5.73 9.94
CA GLY A 76 1.89 -4.82 8.82
C GLY A 76 0.79 -4.90 7.77
N LYS A 77 0.30 -6.12 7.49
CA LYS A 77 -0.85 -6.34 6.59
C LYS A 77 -2.11 -5.66 7.13
N THR A 78 -2.40 -5.84 8.42
CA THR A 78 -3.58 -5.28 9.08
C THR A 78 -3.55 -3.75 9.08
N LEU A 79 -2.41 -3.15 9.42
CA LEU A 79 -2.22 -1.69 9.41
C LEU A 79 -2.45 -1.10 8.01
N LEU A 80 -1.90 -1.75 6.98
CA LEU A 80 -2.05 -1.31 5.60
C LEU A 80 -3.51 -1.39 5.12
N ILE A 81 -4.19 -2.51 5.39
CA ILE A 81 -5.62 -2.67 5.05
C ILE A 81 -6.45 -1.61 5.77
N ALA A 82 -6.19 -1.38 7.06
CA ALA A 82 -6.90 -0.38 7.85
C ALA A 82 -6.72 1.04 7.27
N PHE A 83 -5.51 1.42 6.88
CA PHE A 83 -5.26 2.69 6.18
C PHE A 83 -6.06 2.79 4.88
N LEU A 84 -5.97 1.77 4.02
CA LEU A 84 -6.58 1.77 2.69
C LEU A 84 -8.12 1.80 2.73
N ARG A 85 -8.74 1.14 3.72
CA ARG A 85 -10.20 1.16 3.91
C ARG A 85 -10.73 2.51 4.39
N ASN A 86 -9.92 3.25 5.14
CA ASN A 86 -10.32 4.49 5.82
C ASN A 86 -9.86 5.79 5.13
N CYS A 87 -8.86 5.75 4.25
CA CYS A 87 -8.39 6.95 3.53
C CYS A 87 -9.45 7.51 2.54
N LYS A 88 -9.26 8.73 2.06
CA LYS A 88 -10.04 9.32 0.92
C LYS A 88 -9.28 9.15 -0.41
N GLY A 89 -8.39 8.16 -0.49
CA GLY A 89 -7.34 8.08 -1.49
C GLY A 89 -6.02 8.58 -0.90
N PHE A 90 -4.90 8.20 -1.52
CA PHE A 90 -3.57 8.50 -0.98
C PHE A 90 -2.61 8.99 -2.06
N ARG A 91 -1.50 9.57 -1.64
CA ARG A 91 -0.33 9.85 -2.48
C ARG A 91 0.88 9.10 -1.93
N THR A 92 1.75 8.63 -2.82
CA THR A 92 3.10 8.18 -2.45
C THR A 92 4.07 9.35 -2.61
N CYS A 93 4.99 9.49 -1.65
CA CYS A 93 6.11 10.43 -1.68
C CYS A 93 7.37 9.78 -1.11
#